data_AF-A0A0B4HB66-F1
#
_entry.id   AF-A0A0B4HB66-F1
#
_cell.length_a   1.000
_cell.length_b   1.000
_cell.length_c   1.000
_cell.angle_alpha   90.00
_cell.angle_beta   90.00
_cell.angle_gamma   90.00
#
_symmetry.space_group_name_H-M   'P 1'
#
loop_
_entity.id
_entity.type
_entity.pdbx_description
1 polymer ?
#
loop_
_entity_poly.entity_id
_entity_poly.type
_entity_poly.pdbx_seq_one_letter_code
_entity_poly.pdbx_strand_id
1 'polypeptide(L)'
;MSKHVKIREIFGLHSPYHPNQLVAKQHLPPEGLCRKELMYRVACKISDLKVLNDQGILAMDAWDFIRWRTGRKLEEQLGLPGQSGQRFVSTLIYKLCDESKCGSTGYEDSVMRQAVLVSAQYQNRIASFKTNATKASYSAARSLGSGLPRRSTNEANRKRNRRTGGSQSGQTASAQRAEERRQRRAQLAAQSGSYQGVNAFRNKQRDRQVLQQGDSL
;
A
#
# COMPACT_ATOMS: atom_id res chain seq x y z
N MET A 1 8.88 -5.82 -7.79
CA MET A 1 10.13 -5.05 -7.95
C MET A 1 10.83 -4.94 -6.59
N SER A 2 12.10 -5.33 -6.49
CA SER A 2 12.89 -5.17 -5.26
C SER A 2 13.29 -3.71 -5.03
N LYS A 3 13.41 -3.27 -3.77
CA LYS A 3 13.80 -1.88 -3.44
C LYS A 3 15.12 -1.47 -4.11
N HIS A 4 16.12 -2.35 -4.11
CA HIS A 4 17.43 -2.06 -4.71
C HIS A 4 17.35 -1.89 -6.24
N VAL A 5 16.47 -2.65 -6.91
CA VAL A 5 16.28 -2.53 -8.36
C VAL A 5 15.72 -1.16 -8.68
N LYS A 6 14.68 -0.72 -7.95
CA LYS A 6 14.08 0.60 -8.15
C LYS A 6 15.04 1.75 -7.83
N ILE A 7 15.87 1.58 -6.79
CA ILE A 7 16.91 2.56 -6.46
C ILE A 7 17.94 2.65 -7.59
N ARG A 8 18.44 1.52 -8.12
CA ARG A 8 19.43 1.52 -9.22
C ARG A 8 18.86 2.06 -10.53
N GLU A 9 17.57 1.86 -10.79
CA GLU A 9 16.88 2.42 -11.95
C GLU A 9 16.93 3.95 -11.96
N ILE A 10 16.82 4.59 -10.79
CA ILE A 10 16.75 6.04 -10.66
C ILE A 10 18.08 6.69 -10.24
N PHE A 11 18.88 6.02 -9.43
CA PHE A 11 20.12 6.52 -8.83
C PHE A 11 21.34 5.63 -9.15
N GLY A 12 21.27 4.87 -10.24
CA GLY A 12 22.37 4.00 -10.68
C GLY A 12 23.59 4.77 -11.20
N LEU A 13 24.62 4.04 -11.60
CA LEU A 13 25.91 4.58 -12.06
C LEU A 13 25.82 5.58 -13.23
N HIS A 14 24.80 5.44 -14.08
CA HIS A 14 24.58 6.32 -15.23
C HIS A 14 23.52 7.38 -14.99
N SER A 15 22.98 7.48 -13.77
CA SER A 15 22.01 8.51 -13.45
C SER A 15 22.70 9.83 -13.13
N PRO A 16 22.22 10.96 -13.67
CA PRO A 16 22.70 12.28 -13.27
C PRO A 16 22.24 12.66 -11.85
N TYR A 17 21.34 11.89 -11.26
CA TYR A 17 20.70 12.21 -9.98
C TYR A 17 21.41 11.52 -8.82
N HIS A 18 21.69 12.29 -7.77
CA HIS A 18 22.20 11.76 -6.51
C HIS A 18 21.33 12.26 -5.33
N PRO A 19 20.93 11.40 -4.37
CA PRO A 19 20.06 11.80 -3.24
C PRO A 19 20.56 13.04 -2.47
N ASN A 20 21.87 13.18 -2.27
CA ASN A 20 22.45 14.34 -1.57
C ASN A 20 22.34 15.66 -2.34
N GLN A 21 21.99 15.65 -3.63
CA GLN A 21 21.72 16.86 -4.41
C GLN A 21 20.29 17.37 -4.20
N LEU A 22 19.47 16.68 -3.41
CA LEU A 22 18.09 17.08 -3.17
C LEU A 22 17.97 18.34 -2.30
N VAL A 23 18.96 18.60 -1.45
CA VAL A 23 19.00 19.76 -0.56
C VAL A 23 20.37 20.42 -0.55
N ALA A 24 20.42 21.71 -0.20
CA ALA A 24 21.66 22.44 -0.03
C ALA A 24 22.52 21.84 1.11
N LYS A 25 23.85 21.99 1.02
CA LYS A 25 24.82 21.44 1.99
C LYS A 25 24.51 21.84 3.43
N GLN A 26 24.03 23.06 3.66
CA GLN A 26 23.63 23.56 4.98
C GLN A 26 22.53 22.73 5.67
N HIS A 27 21.67 22.07 4.89
CA HIS A 27 20.56 21.26 5.38
C HIS A 27 20.84 19.75 5.25
N LEU A 28 21.96 19.36 4.67
CA LEU A 28 22.30 17.96 4.45
C LEU A 28 22.71 17.30 5.79
N PRO A 29 22.05 16.21 6.23
CA PRO A 29 22.44 15.52 7.46
C PRO A 29 23.87 14.99 7.36
N PRO A 30 24.59 14.79 8.48
CA PRO A 30 25.96 14.27 8.46
C PRO A 30 26.06 12.88 7.82
N GLU A 31 25.04 12.04 7.98
CA GLU A 31 24.94 10.72 7.33
C GLU A 31 24.46 10.79 5.86
N GLY A 32 24.10 11.97 5.38
CA GLY A 32 23.51 12.19 4.07
C GLY A 32 22.08 11.65 3.92
N LEU A 33 21.63 11.61 2.67
CA LEU A 33 20.29 11.14 2.27
C LEU A 33 20.34 9.77 1.57
N CYS A 34 21.51 9.12 1.51
CA CYS A 34 21.71 7.82 0.85
C CYS A 34 21.22 6.62 1.69
N ARG A 35 20.19 6.81 2.51
CA ARG A 35 19.55 5.73 3.27
C ARG A 35 18.60 4.96 2.36
N LYS A 36 18.72 3.64 2.33
CA LYS A 36 17.95 2.74 1.43
C LYS A 36 16.45 3.03 1.40
N GLU A 37 15.81 3.21 2.56
CA GLU A 37 14.36 3.47 2.64
C GLU A 37 13.99 4.84 2.05
N LEU A 38 14.80 5.86 2.30
CA LEU A 38 14.59 7.21 1.77
C LEU A 38 14.80 7.22 0.26
N MET A 39 15.90 6.64 -0.22
CA MET A 39 16.18 6.49 -1.65
C MET A 39 15.07 5.74 -2.36
N TYR A 40 14.60 4.62 -1.80
CA TYR A 40 13.51 3.87 -2.41
C TYR A 40 12.23 4.71 -2.50
N ARG A 41 11.86 5.42 -1.43
CA ARG A 41 10.66 6.25 -1.41
C ARG A 41 10.74 7.35 -2.47
N VAL A 42 11.87 8.07 -2.51
CA VAL A 42 12.11 9.13 -3.50
C VAL A 42 12.11 8.56 -4.92
N ALA A 43 12.76 7.43 -5.17
CA ALA A 43 12.77 6.76 -6.48
C ALA A 43 11.36 6.39 -6.96
N CYS A 44 10.50 5.90 -6.06
CA CYS A 44 9.09 5.66 -6.38
C CYS A 44 8.38 6.96 -6.78
N LYS A 45 8.62 8.07 -6.08
CA LYS A 45 8.01 9.37 -6.41
C LYS A 45 8.51 9.94 -7.73
N ILE A 46 9.81 9.86 -8.01
CA ILE A 46 10.38 10.27 -9.29
C ILE A 46 9.72 9.46 -10.41
N SER A 47 9.60 8.15 -10.25
CA SER A 47 8.93 7.30 -11.24
C SER A 47 7.47 7.67 -11.47
N ASP A 48 6.73 8.01 -10.40
CA ASP A 48 5.34 8.43 -10.52
C ASP A 48 5.21 9.78 -11.24
N LEU A 49 6.10 10.74 -10.92
CA LEU A 49 6.11 12.07 -11.53
C LEU A 49 6.67 12.08 -12.96
N LYS A 50 7.56 11.15 -13.32
CA LYS A 50 8.02 10.99 -14.70
C LYS A 50 6.85 10.73 -15.64
N VAL A 51 5.88 9.93 -15.22
CA VAL A 51 4.64 9.72 -16.00
C VAL A 51 3.90 11.04 -16.23
N LEU A 52 3.91 11.98 -15.28
CA LEU A 52 3.29 13.29 -15.50
C LEU A 52 4.09 14.20 -16.44
N ASN A 53 5.42 14.09 -16.41
CA ASN A 53 6.29 14.80 -17.33
C ASN A 53 6.09 14.28 -18.77
N ASP A 54 6.08 12.95 -18.95
CA ASP A 54 5.87 12.29 -20.24
C ASP A 54 4.49 12.62 -20.85
N GLN A 55 3.48 12.89 -20.01
CA GLN A 55 2.13 13.31 -20.44
C GLN A 55 2.01 14.83 -20.64
N GLY A 56 3.09 15.60 -20.44
CA GLY A 56 3.09 17.06 -20.60
C GLY A 56 2.35 17.84 -19.49
N ILE A 57 2.00 17.18 -18.38
CA ILE A 57 1.29 17.81 -17.25
C ILE A 57 2.28 18.51 -16.33
N LEU A 58 3.45 17.88 -16.13
CA LEU A 58 4.54 18.46 -15.39
C LEU A 58 5.55 19.09 -16.36
N ALA A 59 5.58 20.41 -16.42
CA ALA A 59 6.48 21.15 -17.31
C ALA A 59 7.97 20.99 -16.95
N MET A 60 8.27 20.62 -15.71
CA MET A 60 9.63 20.47 -15.16
C MET A 60 10.00 18.99 -15.05
N ASP A 61 11.29 18.68 -15.10
CA ASP A 61 11.76 17.32 -14.81
C ASP A 61 11.30 16.86 -13.41
N ALA A 62 10.98 15.57 -13.29
CA ALA A 62 10.47 14.97 -12.07
C ALA A 62 11.42 15.17 -10.87
N TRP A 63 12.74 15.09 -11.11
CA TRP A 63 13.73 15.31 -10.05
C TRP A 63 13.78 16.78 -9.63
N ASP A 64 13.79 17.69 -10.60
CA ASP A 64 13.85 19.13 -10.34
C ASP A 64 12.62 19.62 -9.59
N PHE A 65 11.45 19.10 -9.93
CA PHE A 65 10.21 19.41 -9.23
C PHE A 65 10.26 19.00 -7.75
N ILE A 66 10.74 17.79 -7.44
CA ILE A 66 10.88 17.34 -6.05
C ILE A 66 11.91 18.20 -5.31
N ARG A 67 13.04 18.53 -5.95
CA ARG A 67 14.07 19.37 -5.35
C ARG A 67 13.52 20.75 -5.00
N TRP A 68 12.83 21.39 -5.94
CA TRP A 68 12.21 22.70 -5.74
C TRP A 68 11.16 22.67 -4.62
N ARG A 69 10.27 21.67 -4.63
CA ARG A 69 9.25 21.49 -3.58
C ARG A 69 9.86 21.26 -2.20
N THR A 70 10.89 20.43 -2.13
CA THR A 70 11.61 20.18 -0.89
C THR A 70 12.23 21.46 -0.36
N GLY A 71 12.90 22.25 -1.22
CA GLY A 71 13.48 23.54 -0.84
C GLY A 71 12.45 24.54 -0.30
N ARG A 72 11.32 24.71 -1.01
CA ARG A 72 10.21 25.58 -0.56
C ARG A 72 9.67 25.18 0.81
N LYS A 73 9.42 23.89 1.02
CA LYS A 73 8.94 23.38 2.31
C LYS A 73 9.97 23.52 3.42
N LEU A 74 11.24 23.42 3.09
CA LEU A 74 12.33 23.61 4.03
C LEU A 74 12.38 25.07 4.49
N GLU A 75 12.25 26.02 3.56
CA GLU A 75 12.13 27.45 3.90
C GLU A 75 10.90 27.77 4.75
N GLU A 76 9.73 27.19 4.45
CA GLU A 76 8.52 27.38 5.26
C GLU A 76 8.71 26.93 6.72
N GLN A 77 9.51 25.89 6.95
CA GLN A 77 9.81 25.38 8.29
C GLN A 77 10.93 26.16 8.99
N LEU A 78 11.82 26.81 8.23
CA LEU A 78 12.91 27.61 8.76
C LEU A 78 12.45 29.07 8.89
N GLY A 79 11.91 29.42 10.06
CA GLY A 79 11.45 30.77 10.33
C GLY A 79 12.55 31.84 10.41
N LEU A 80 13.83 31.45 10.51
CA LEU A 80 14.96 32.37 10.62
C LEU A 80 16.09 32.03 9.64
N PRO A 81 16.73 33.03 9.01
CA PRO A 81 17.88 32.82 8.14
C PRO A 81 19.05 32.26 8.95
N GLY A 82 19.71 31.23 8.42
CA GLY A 82 20.84 30.55 9.07
C GLY A 82 20.47 29.31 9.90
N GLN A 83 19.18 29.02 10.10
CA GLN A 83 18.78 27.76 10.72
C GLN A 83 19.07 26.57 9.79
N SER A 84 19.50 25.47 10.39
CA SER A 84 19.80 24.23 9.66
C SER A 84 18.63 23.24 9.75
N GLY A 85 18.07 22.86 8.61
CA GLY A 85 17.06 21.80 8.52
C GLY A 85 17.58 20.36 8.64
N GLN A 86 18.86 20.15 8.98
CA GLN A 86 19.49 18.83 9.05
C GLN A 86 18.71 17.80 9.90
N ARG A 87 18.10 18.25 11.00
CA ARG A 87 17.38 17.37 11.93
C ARG A 87 16.06 16.84 11.36
N PHE A 88 15.39 17.60 10.50
CA PHE A 88 14.04 17.26 10.04
C PHE A 88 13.94 17.02 8.53
N VAL A 89 14.97 17.32 7.74
CA VAL A 89 14.94 17.15 6.27
C VAL A 89 14.60 15.73 5.84
N SER A 90 15.12 14.71 6.53
CA SER A 90 14.80 13.31 6.24
C SER A 90 13.31 13.04 6.45
N THR A 91 12.75 13.57 7.54
CA THR A 91 11.32 13.46 7.87
C THR A 91 10.46 14.25 6.90
N LEU A 92 10.91 15.43 6.47
CA LEU A 92 10.26 16.27 5.48
C LEU A 92 10.16 15.52 4.15
N ILE A 93 11.28 15.04 3.61
CA ILE A 93 11.32 14.27 2.36
C ILE A 93 10.43 13.03 2.47
N TYR A 94 10.47 12.36 3.62
CA TYR A 94 9.61 11.21 3.88
C TYR A 94 8.14 11.65 3.76
N LYS A 95 7.69 12.61 4.55
CA LYS A 95 6.27 13.00 4.67
C LYS A 95 5.74 13.90 3.55
N LEU A 96 6.59 14.37 2.64
CA LEU A 96 6.24 15.35 1.60
C LEU A 96 4.97 14.99 0.81
N CYS A 97 4.76 13.69 0.54
CA CYS A 97 3.62 13.18 -0.23
C CYS A 97 2.51 12.53 0.64
N ASP A 98 2.67 12.50 1.96
CA ASP A 98 1.72 11.84 2.85
C ASP A 98 0.44 12.68 3.01
N GLU A 99 -0.63 12.08 3.56
CA GLU A 99 -1.89 12.79 3.74
C GLU A 99 -1.83 13.61 5.01
N SER A 100 -2.23 14.88 4.93
CA SER A 100 -2.43 15.70 6.12
C SER A 100 -3.53 15.12 6.97
N LYS A 101 -3.14 14.42 8.04
CA LYS A 101 -4.06 13.98 9.08
C LYS A 101 -4.34 15.14 10.03
N CYS A 102 -5.54 15.17 10.61
CA CYS A 102 -5.89 16.12 11.68
C CYS A 102 -4.79 16.15 12.75
N GLY A 103 -4.17 17.32 12.96
CA GLY A 103 -3.02 17.54 13.84
C GLY A 103 -1.68 17.70 13.13
N SER A 104 -1.65 18.38 11.97
CA SER A 104 -0.53 18.37 11.01
C SER A 104 0.84 18.63 11.63
N THR A 105 1.83 17.80 11.25
CA THR A 105 3.24 18.02 11.61
C THR A 105 3.92 19.09 10.74
N GLY A 106 3.18 19.88 9.93
CA GLY A 106 3.72 20.94 9.07
C GLY A 106 4.54 20.47 7.85
N TYR A 107 4.96 19.20 7.81
CA TYR A 107 5.85 18.64 6.78
C TYR A 107 5.16 18.19 5.49
N GLU A 108 3.83 18.22 5.42
CA GLU A 108 3.08 17.74 4.25
C GLU A 108 2.97 18.83 3.18
N ASP A 109 3.03 18.45 1.91
CA ASP A 109 2.82 19.35 0.79
C ASP A 109 1.58 18.91 -0.01
N SER A 110 0.55 19.77 -0.01
CA SER A 110 -0.72 19.52 -0.69
C SER A 110 -0.57 19.40 -2.21
N VAL A 111 0.35 20.15 -2.81
CA VAL A 111 0.60 20.12 -4.25
C VAL A 111 1.32 18.84 -4.63
N MET A 112 2.33 18.44 -3.86
CA MET A 112 3.04 17.18 -4.06
C MET A 112 2.11 15.99 -3.87
N ARG A 113 1.22 16.04 -2.87
CA ARG A 113 0.16 15.04 -2.69
C ARG A 113 -0.76 14.99 -3.89
N GLN A 114 -1.23 16.12 -4.38
CA GLN A 114 -2.11 16.17 -5.55
C GLN A 114 -1.42 15.63 -6.80
N ALA A 115 -0.15 15.98 -7.03
CA ALA A 115 0.64 15.44 -8.14
C ALA A 115 0.69 13.92 -8.10
N VAL A 116 0.95 13.31 -6.93
CA VAL A 116 0.94 11.85 -6.76
C VAL A 116 -0.45 11.25 -7.01
N LEU A 117 -1.53 11.93 -6.63
CA LEU A 117 -2.89 11.47 -6.90
C LEU A 117 -3.20 11.50 -8.40
N VAL A 118 -2.82 12.57 -9.09
CA VAL A 118 -2.98 12.71 -10.54
C VAL A 118 -2.16 11.63 -11.25
N SER A 119 -0.89 11.40 -10.87
CA SER A 119 -0.08 10.33 -11.47
C SER A 119 -0.70 8.95 -11.24
N ALA A 120 -1.32 8.74 -10.08
CA ALA A 120 -2.04 7.50 -9.79
C ALA A 120 -3.33 7.34 -10.62
N GLN A 121 -3.98 8.43 -11.04
CA GLN A 121 -5.11 8.39 -11.97
C GLN A 121 -4.66 7.91 -13.35
N TYR A 122 -3.61 8.52 -13.90
CA TYR A 122 -3.06 8.12 -15.20
C TYR A 122 -2.58 6.67 -15.24
N GLN A 123 -2.09 6.17 -14.11
CA GLN A 123 -1.63 4.79 -13.99
C GLN A 123 -2.72 3.81 -13.56
N ASN A 124 -3.97 4.24 -13.42
CA ASN A 124 -5.10 3.43 -12.93
C ASN A 124 -4.88 2.81 -11.53
N ARG A 125 -4.02 3.42 -10.71
CA ARG A 125 -3.66 2.98 -9.35
C ARG A 125 -4.33 3.81 -8.25
N ILE A 126 -5.27 4.70 -8.55
CA ILE A 126 -5.89 5.60 -7.56
C ILE A 126 -6.55 4.87 -6.37
N ALA A 127 -7.01 3.63 -6.56
CA ALA A 127 -7.63 2.84 -5.49
C ALA A 127 -6.67 2.57 -4.30
N SER A 128 -5.35 2.54 -4.52
CA SER A 128 -4.37 2.34 -3.45
C SER A 128 -4.20 3.57 -2.55
N PHE A 129 -4.57 4.75 -3.04
CA PHE A 129 -4.47 6.02 -2.33
C PHE A 129 -5.77 6.42 -1.62
N LYS A 130 -6.86 5.65 -1.79
CA LYS A 130 -8.12 5.87 -1.06
C LYS A 130 -7.93 5.52 0.42
N THR A 131 -7.98 6.53 1.26
CA THR A 131 -7.84 6.39 2.72
C THR A 131 -9.15 5.93 3.36
N ASN A 132 -9.08 5.44 4.60
CA ASN A 132 -10.26 4.91 5.30
C ASN A 132 -11.35 5.98 5.47
N ALA A 133 -10.99 7.27 5.53
CA ALA A 133 -11.93 8.39 5.58
C ALA A 133 -12.72 8.55 4.26
N THR A 134 -12.07 8.41 3.10
CA THR A 134 -12.76 8.43 1.80
C THR A 134 -13.54 7.15 1.54
N LYS A 135 -13.09 5.99 2.05
CA LYS A 135 -13.87 4.74 2.01
C LYS A 135 -15.14 4.84 2.85
N ALA A 136 -15.06 5.42 4.05
CA ALA A 136 -16.21 5.66 4.93
C ALA A 136 -17.20 6.66 4.31
N SER A 137 -16.69 7.74 3.71
CA SER A 137 -17.50 8.74 2.99
C SER A 137 -18.19 8.14 1.75
N TYR A 138 -17.53 7.28 0.97
CA TYR A 138 -18.18 6.62 -0.18
C TYR A 138 -19.25 5.60 0.24
N SER A 139 -19.08 4.91 1.37
CA SER A 139 -20.13 4.05 1.95
C SER A 139 -21.31 4.84 2.54
N ALA A 140 -21.04 6.03 3.09
CA ALA A 140 -22.07 6.94 3.58
C ALA A 140 -22.84 7.62 2.43
N ALA A 141 -22.14 8.07 1.38
CA ALA A 141 -22.73 8.64 0.18
C ALA A 141 -23.55 7.63 -0.63
N ARG A 142 -23.13 6.35 -0.68
CA ARG A 142 -23.97 5.26 -1.22
C ARG A 142 -25.21 4.94 -0.39
N SER A 143 -25.25 5.33 0.88
CA SER A 143 -26.44 5.18 1.73
C SER A 143 -27.45 6.33 1.57
N LEU A 144 -27.03 7.47 1.01
CA LEU A 144 -27.89 8.65 0.81
C LEU A 144 -28.49 8.75 -0.60
N GLY A 145 -28.00 7.98 -1.58
CA GLY A 145 -28.38 8.09 -2.99
C GLY A 145 -29.26 6.98 -3.58
N SER A 146 -29.89 6.13 -2.77
CA SER A 146 -30.70 5.00 -3.28
C SER A 146 -32.01 4.86 -2.50
N GLY A 147 -32.99 5.69 -2.85
CA GLY A 147 -34.40 5.57 -2.44
C GLY A 147 -35.11 4.40 -3.12
N LEU A 148 -34.59 3.17 -2.98
CA LEU A 148 -35.27 1.92 -3.31
C LEU A 148 -34.98 0.90 -2.21
N PRO A 149 -35.99 0.22 -1.64
CA PRO A 149 -35.81 -0.68 -0.51
C PRO A 149 -35.05 -1.93 -0.98
N ARG A 150 -33.74 -1.94 -0.76
CA ARG A 150 -32.91 -3.12 -0.97
C ARG A 150 -33.24 -4.14 0.14
N ARG A 151 -34.00 -5.16 -0.25
CA ARG A 151 -34.35 -6.35 0.54
C ARG A 151 -33.12 -6.84 1.32
N SER A 152 -33.17 -6.66 2.64
CA SER A 152 -32.15 -7.11 3.59
C SER A 152 -32.11 -8.64 3.61
N THR A 153 -31.07 -9.25 3.02
CA THR A 153 -30.81 -10.69 3.15
C THR A 153 -29.88 -11.02 4.34
N ASN A 154 -29.72 -10.11 5.31
CA ASN A 154 -28.87 -10.34 6.48
C ASN A 154 -29.62 -10.43 7.82
N GLU A 155 -30.95 -10.53 7.81
CA GLU A 155 -31.77 -10.79 9.02
C GLU A 155 -32.33 -12.22 9.13
N ALA A 156 -31.99 -13.13 8.21
CA ALA A 156 -32.45 -14.53 8.30
C ALA A 156 -31.58 -15.42 9.22
N ASN A 157 -30.43 -14.94 9.72
CA ASN A 157 -29.48 -15.79 10.46
C ASN A 157 -29.17 -15.36 11.90
N ARG A 158 -29.83 -14.33 12.44
CA ARG A 158 -29.61 -13.88 13.83
C ARG A 158 -30.79 -14.12 14.78
N LYS A 159 -31.91 -14.66 14.30
CA LYS A 159 -33.11 -14.93 15.12
C LYS A 159 -33.48 -16.40 15.29
N ARG A 160 -32.58 -17.34 14.96
CA ARG A 160 -32.78 -18.79 15.21
C ARG A 160 -31.88 -19.36 16.32
N ASN A 161 -31.57 -18.57 17.35
CA ASN A 161 -30.78 -19.10 18.47
C ASN A 161 -31.15 -18.55 19.86
N ARG A 162 -32.39 -18.13 20.05
CA ARG A 162 -32.92 -17.89 21.39
C ARG A 162 -34.32 -18.50 21.51
N ARG A 163 -34.41 -19.49 22.41
CA ARG A 163 -35.58 -20.23 22.92
C ARG A 163 -35.89 -21.53 22.15
N THR A 164 -35.36 -22.66 22.62
CA THR A 164 -36.05 -23.63 23.50
C THR A 164 -35.17 -24.85 23.77
N GLY A 165 -35.09 -25.26 25.04
CA GLY A 165 -35.12 -26.67 25.47
C GLY A 165 -33.89 -27.55 25.19
N GLY A 166 -33.34 -28.15 26.25
CA GLY A 166 -32.11 -28.94 26.21
C GLY A 166 -32.14 -30.20 25.36
N SER A 167 -30.96 -30.67 24.95
CA SER A 167 -30.56 -32.08 25.13
C SER A 167 -29.05 -32.24 24.98
N GLN A 168 -28.48 -33.10 25.81
CA GLN A 168 -27.06 -33.38 25.98
C GLN A 168 -26.50 -34.21 24.81
N SER A 169 -26.22 -33.60 23.64
CA SER A 169 -25.57 -34.34 22.53
C SER A 169 -24.51 -33.56 21.74
N GLY A 170 -24.23 -32.29 22.09
CA GLY A 170 -23.32 -31.44 21.31
C GLY A 170 -21.82 -31.57 21.60
N GLN A 171 -21.41 -32.31 22.64
CA GLN A 171 -20.01 -32.37 23.06
C GLN A 171 -19.16 -33.35 22.23
N THR A 172 -19.76 -34.40 21.65
CA THR A 172 -19.05 -35.42 20.87
C THR A 172 -18.68 -34.91 19.46
N ALA A 173 -19.55 -34.10 18.83
CA ALA A 173 -19.32 -33.58 17.48
C ALA A 173 -18.23 -32.48 17.41
N SER A 174 -17.99 -31.75 18.50
CA SER A 174 -16.89 -30.77 18.57
C SER A 174 -15.54 -31.41 18.81
N ALA A 175 -15.49 -32.52 19.58
CA ALA A 175 -14.27 -33.27 19.83
C ALA A 175 -13.79 -33.97 18.56
N GLN A 176 -14.68 -34.63 17.81
CA GLN A 176 -14.34 -35.28 16.54
C GLN A 176 -13.78 -34.29 15.50
N ARG A 177 -14.37 -33.09 15.40
CA ARG A 177 -13.87 -32.03 14.49
C ARG A 177 -12.53 -31.43 14.93
N ALA A 178 -12.20 -31.48 16.22
CA ALA A 178 -10.91 -31.04 16.74
C ALA A 178 -9.82 -32.09 16.49
N GLU A 179 -10.16 -33.37 16.64
CA GLU A 179 -9.29 -34.52 16.34
C GLU A 179 -8.94 -34.57 14.85
N GLU A 180 -9.94 -34.42 13.97
CA GLU A 180 -9.75 -34.39 12.52
C GLU A 180 -8.79 -33.27 12.07
N ARG A 181 -8.88 -32.08 12.69
CA ARG A 181 -7.94 -30.98 12.42
C ARG A 181 -6.52 -31.27 12.89
N ARG A 182 -6.35 -31.98 14.02
CA ARG A 182 -5.02 -32.39 14.51
C ARG A 182 -4.41 -33.43 13.57
N GLN A 183 -5.18 -34.42 13.14
CA GLN A 183 -4.73 -35.42 12.18
C GLN A 183 -4.36 -34.79 10.84
N ARG A 184 -5.13 -33.81 10.34
CA ARG A 184 -4.77 -33.06 9.11
C ARG A 184 -3.46 -32.29 9.25
N ARG A 185 -3.19 -31.67 10.41
CA ARG A 185 -1.90 -31.00 10.66
C ARG A 185 -0.75 -31.99 10.76
N ALA A 186 -0.95 -33.13 11.39
CA ALA A 186 0.06 -34.19 11.49
C ALA A 186 0.42 -34.76 10.11
N GLN A 187 -0.58 -34.99 9.24
CA GLN A 187 -0.36 -35.44 7.86
C GLN A 187 0.40 -34.40 7.03
N LEU A 188 0.09 -33.11 7.19
CA LEU A 188 0.80 -32.02 6.50
C LEU A 188 2.24 -31.84 7.03
N ALA A 189 2.49 -32.12 8.31
CA ALA A 189 3.83 -32.10 8.89
C ALA A 189 4.69 -33.30 8.42
N ALA A 190 4.08 -34.48 8.26
CA ALA A 190 4.74 -35.67 7.73
C ALA A 190 5.05 -35.58 6.23
N GLN A 191 4.33 -34.75 5.48
CA GLN A 191 4.62 -34.44 4.06
C GLN A 191 5.65 -33.31 3.89
N SER A 192 6.46 -33.01 4.92
CA SER A 192 7.53 -32.01 4.83
C SER A 192 8.71 -32.52 4.00
N GLY A 193 8.52 -32.53 2.68
CA GLY A 193 9.54 -32.74 1.68
C GLY A 193 9.34 -31.78 0.51
N SER A 194 10.07 -30.67 0.55
CA SER A 194 10.25 -29.70 -0.55
C SER A 194 9.09 -28.74 -0.86
N TYR A 195 9.40 -27.45 -0.79
CA TYR A 195 8.54 -26.34 -1.23
C TYR A 195 8.33 -26.42 -2.75
N GLN A 196 7.28 -27.13 -3.17
CA GLN A 196 6.79 -27.11 -4.54
C GLN A 196 6.00 -25.82 -4.74
N GLY A 197 6.66 -24.77 -5.24
CA GLY A 197 6.11 -23.44 -5.39
C GLY A 197 4.82 -23.34 -6.22
N VAL A 198 4.40 -22.10 -6.50
CA VAL A 198 3.09 -21.73 -7.06
C VAL A 198 2.69 -22.49 -8.34
N ASN A 199 3.65 -23.02 -9.09
CA ASN A 199 3.41 -23.83 -10.29
C ASN A 199 2.84 -25.23 -9.99
N ALA A 200 3.24 -25.88 -8.89
CA ALA A 200 2.70 -27.18 -8.51
C ALA A 200 1.24 -27.07 -8.02
N PHE A 201 0.90 -25.96 -7.37
CA PHE A 201 -0.48 -25.66 -6.99
C PHE A 201 -1.38 -25.46 -8.21
N ARG A 202 -0.88 -24.78 -9.25
CA ARG A 202 -1.61 -24.59 -10.53
C ARG A 202 -1.83 -25.91 -11.28
N ASN A 203 -0.85 -26.81 -11.29
CA ASN A 203 -1.02 -28.13 -11.93
C ASN A 203 -2.07 -28.97 -11.20
N LYS A 204 -2.05 -29.01 -9.86
CA LYS A 204 -3.08 -29.72 -9.08
C LYS A 204 -4.50 -29.18 -9.28
N GLN A 205 -4.65 -27.89 -9.61
CA GLN A 205 -5.95 -27.33 -9.96
C GLN A 205 -6.43 -27.76 -11.35
N ARG A 206 -5.53 -27.90 -12.34
CA ARG A 206 -5.89 -28.45 -13.65
C ARG A 206 -6.27 -29.92 -13.57
N ASP A 207 -5.51 -30.72 -12.84
CA ASP A 207 -5.78 -32.16 -12.71
C ASP A 207 -7.15 -32.42 -12.07
N ARG A 208 -7.57 -31.59 -11.10
CA ARG A 208 -8.92 -31.65 -10.52
C ARG A 208 -10.04 -31.25 -11.49
N GLN A 209 -9.76 -30.41 -12.49
CA GLN A 209 -10.74 -30.05 -13.52
C GLN A 209 -10.85 -31.15 -14.58
N VAL A 210 -9.74 -31.82 -14.92
CA VAL A 210 -9.73 -32.95 -15.86
C VAL A 210 -10.47 -34.16 -15.28
N LEU A 211 -10.29 -34.47 -14.00
CA LEU A 211 -11.03 -35.57 -13.34
C LEU A 211 -12.55 -35.35 -13.29
N GLN A 212 -13.03 -34.09 -13.29
CA GLN A 212 -14.48 -33.80 -13.29
C GLN A 212 -15.11 -33.90 -14.69
N GLN A 213 -14.32 -33.98 -15.76
CA GLN A 213 -14.82 -34.15 -17.14
C GLN A 213 -14.72 -35.60 -17.64
N GLY A 214 -14.13 -36.51 -16.86
CA GLY A 214 -14.00 -37.93 -17.21
C GLY A 214 -15.17 -38.83 -16.80
N ASP A 215 -16.05 -38.38 -15.89
CA ASP A 215 -17.21 -39.16 -15.40
C ASP A 215 -18.51 -38.85 -16.18
N SER A 216 -18.39 -38.52 -17.47
CA SER A 216 -19.55 -38.37 -18.37
C SER A 216 -19.26 -38.94 -19.74
N LEU A 217 -19.01 -40.25 -19.79
CA LEU A 217 -19.29 -41.12 -20.93
C LEU A 217 -19.73 -42.49 -20.41
#